data_AF-A0A2N2T8W5-F1
#
_entry.id   AF-A0A2N2T8W5-F1
#
_cell.length_a   1.000
_cell.length_b   1.000
_cell.length_c   1.000
_cell.angle_alpha   90.00
_cell.angle_beta   90.00
_cell.angle_gamma   90.00
#
_symmetry.space_group_name_H-M   'P 1'
#
loop_
_entity.id
_entity.type
_entity.pdbx_description
1 polymer ?
#
loop_
_entity_poly.entity_id
_entity_poly.type
_entity_poly.pdbx_seq_one_letter_code
_entity_poly.pdbx_strand_id
1 'polypeptide(L)'
;MKLEALSLAHCGGFEQLDIAFEPDVTLIAGVNGVGKSTVLHALAVLLSRAMPEFTPSRSAPLYFTDDDIHSDKGSLEVSARIQIDGLICSDDATIEVAINAVLNLNLPRLVNNRKAVLAAFQQSLQNGRRVDSARELPKWDGREPGELPQFAQVVVYWLRKKQARTGA
;
A
#
# COMPACT_ATOMS: atom_id res chain seq x y z
N MET A 1 -1.49 1.54 -7.08
CA MET A 1 -0.24 0.99 -6.49
C MET A 1 0.60 0.46 -7.63
N LYS A 2 1.89 0.82 -7.69
CA LYS A 2 2.84 0.29 -8.67
C LYS A 2 4.09 -0.23 -7.97
N LEU A 3 4.58 -1.40 -8.37
CA LEU A 3 5.86 -1.93 -7.91
C LEU A 3 6.96 -1.33 -8.81
N GLU A 4 7.96 -0.69 -8.22
CA GLU A 4 9.04 -0.01 -8.96
C GLU A 4 10.35 -0.80 -8.91
N ALA A 5 10.67 -1.40 -7.77
CA ALA A 5 11.90 -2.16 -7.61
C ALA A 5 11.78 -3.25 -6.54
N LEU A 6 12.62 -4.27 -6.65
CA LEU A 6 12.86 -5.32 -5.65
C LEU A 6 14.37 -5.56 -5.54
N SER A 7 14.87 -5.59 -4.31
CA SER A 7 16.23 -6.03 -3.98
C SER A 7 16.14 -7.24 -3.07
N LEU A 8 16.88 -8.29 -3.40
CA LEU A 8 17.08 -9.48 -2.59
C LEU A 8 18.57 -9.60 -2.27
N ALA A 9 18.90 -9.82 -1.00
CA ALA A 9 20.22 -10.25 -0.58
C ALA A 9 20.08 -11.57 0.20
N HIS A 10 20.91 -12.54 -0.15
CA HIS A 10 21.00 -13.84 0.53
C HIS A 10 19.66 -14.60 0.63
N CYS A 11 18.83 -14.53 -0.42
CA CYS A 11 17.48 -15.09 -0.40
C CYS A 11 17.31 -16.17 -1.48
N GLY A 12 16.92 -17.37 -1.05
CA GLY A 12 16.74 -18.55 -1.89
C GLY A 12 17.99 -18.83 -2.72
N GLY A 13 17.84 -18.85 -4.06
CA GLY A 13 18.95 -19.08 -4.97
C GLY A 13 19.87 -17.87 -5.23
N PHE A 14 19.63 -16.72 -4.61
CA PHE A 14 20.32 -15.47 -4.93
C PHE A 14 21.20 -14.99 -3.77
N GLU A 15 22.48 -14.79 -4.04
CA GLU A 15 23.34 -13.99 -3.16
C GLU A 15 22.94 -12.50 -3.19
N GLN A 16 22.70 -11.96 -4.39
CA GLN A 16 22.19 -10.62 -4.62
C GLN A 16 21.35 -10.60 -5.91
N LEU A 17 20.21 -9.91 -5.88
CA LEU A 17 19.39 -9.65 -7.06
C LEU A 17 18.69 -8.30 -6.94
N ASP A 18 18.89 -7.44 -7.93
CA ASP A 18 18.20 -6.15 -8.06
C ASP A 18 17.35 -6.15 -9.34
N ILE A 19 16.06 -5.87 -9.19
CA ILE A 19 15.09 -5.80 -10.28
C ILE A 19 14.45 -4.40 -10.28
N ALA A 20 14.50 -3.71 -11.41
CA ALA A 20 13.62 -2.59 -11.71
C ALA A 20 12.41 -3.13 -12.50
N PHE A 21 11.20 -2.78 -12.08
CA PHE A 21 9.98 -3.20 -12.75
C PHE A 21 9.56 -2.17 -13.79
N GLU A 22 9.13 -2.67 -14.94
CA GLU A 22 8.51 -1.85 -15.98
C GLU A 22 7.10 -1.42 -15.55
N PRO A 23 6.63 -0.21 -15.96
CA PRO A 23 5.33 0.31 -15.56
C PRO A 23 4.13 -0.56 -15.94
N ASP A 24 4.25 -1.33 -17.02
CA ASP A 24 3.15 -2.08 -17.62
C ASP A 24 3.33 -3.59 -17.44
N VAL A 25 4.37 -4.18 -18.05
CA VAL A 25 4.61 -5.63 -18.02
C VAL A 25 6.09 -5.94 -17.80
N THR A 26 6.38 -6.73 -16.77
CA THR A 26 7.70 -7.30 -16.51
C THR A 26 7.64 -8.82 -16.65
N LEU A 27 8.45 -9.41 -17.54
CA LEU A 27 8.57 -10.85 -17.70
C LEU A 27 9.75 -11.40 -16.90
N ILE A 28 9.46 -12.25 -15.90
CA ILE A 28 10.49 -12.99 -15.16
C ILE A 28 10.65 -14.37 -15.80
N ALA A 29 11.74 -14.57 -16.55
CA ALA A 29 12.03 -15.81 -17.26
C ALA A 29 13.39 -16.39 -16.86
N GLY A 30 13.54 -17.71 -17.01
CA GLY A 30 14.77 -18.44 -16.68
C GLY A 30 14.53 -19.94 -16.52
N VAL A 31 15.60 -20.72 -16.44
CA VAL A 31 15.53 -22.19 -16.30
C VAL A 31 14.86 -22.62 -14.97
N ASN A 32 14.41 -23.87 -14.88
CA ASN A 32 13.84 -24.39 -13.64
C ASN A 32 14.89 -24.38 -12.52
N GLY A 33 14.45 -24.04 -11.30
CA GLY A 33 15.34 -23.95 -10.13
C GLY A 33 16.12 -22.64 -9.97
N VAL A 34 16.11 -21.72 -10.96
CA VAL A 34 16.88 -20.46 -10.89
C VAL A 34 16.36 -19.41 -9.90
N GLY A 35 15.32 -19.72 -9.11
CA GLY A 35 14.77 -18.78 -8.11
C GLY A 35 13.63 -17.87 -8.59
N LYS A 36 13.00 -18.12 -9.74
CA LYS A 36 11.81 -17.34 -10.19
C LYS A 36 10.70 -17.30 -9.12
N SER A 37 10.42 -18.45 -8.50
CA SER A 37 9.44 -18.55 -7.41
C SER A 37 9.88 -17.80 -6.16
N THR A 38 11.19 -17.72 -5.88
CA THR A 38 11.76 -16.93 -4.78
C THR A 38 11.45 -15.45 -4.95
N VAL A 39 11.54 -14.91 -6.17
CA VAL A 39 11.17 -13.51 -6.46
C VAL A 39 9.69 -13.25 -6.13
N LEU A 40 8.79 -14.13 -6.58
CA LEU A 40 7.36 -14.00 -6.32
C LEU A 40 7.02 -14.20 -4.84
N HIS A 41 7.69 -15.14 -4.17
CA HIS A 41 7.51 -15.39 -2.74
C HIS A 41 7.97 -14.19 -1.90
N ALA A 42 9.15 -13.65 -2.18
CA ALA A 42 9.67 -12.44 -1.55
C ALA A 42 8.70 -11.26 -1.68
N LEU A 43 8.16 -11.04 -2.89
CA LEU A 43 7.13 -10.03 -3.10
C LEU A 43 5.85 -10.32 -2.30
N ALA A 44 5.38 -11.56 -2.28
CA ALA A 44 4.21 -11.93 -1.49
C ALA A 44 4.42 -11.65 0.01
N VAL A 45 5.61 -11.98 0.55
CA VAL A 45 5.97 -11.72 1.94
C VAL A 45 5.99 -10.21 2.23
N LEU A 46 6.67 -9.41 1.41
CA LEU A 46 6.69 -7.95 1.58
C LEU A 46 5.30 -7.33 1.47
N LEU A 47 4.53 -7.71 0.45
CA LEU A 47 3.19 -7.15 0.22
C LEU A 47 2.20 -7.58 1.31
N SER A 48 2.28 -8.81 1.83
CA SER A 48 1.42 -9.25 2.93
C SER A 48 1.53 -8.35 4.17
N ARG A 49 2.71 -7.73 4.38
CA ARG A 49 2.99 -6.82 5.48
C ARG A 49 2.74 -5.35 5.13
N ALA A 50 3.07 -4.94 3.90
CA ALA A 50 2.89 -3.57 3.44
C ALA A 50 1.41 -3.25 3.09
N MET A 51 0.65 -4.21 2.57
CA MET A 51 -0.73 -3.99 2.12
C MET A 51 -1.68 -3.56 3.24
N PRO A 52 -1.60 -4.12 4.47
CA PRO A 52 -2.33 -3.56 5.59
C PRO A 52 -2.09 -2.07 5.72
N GLU A 53 -0.88 -1.55 5.51
CA GLU A 53 -0.58 -0.12 5.65
C GLU A 53 -1.32 0.81 4.71
N PHE A 54 -1.69 0.35 3.51
CA PHE A 54 -2.35 1.18 2.50
C PHE A 54 -3.75 0.70 2.08
N THR A 55 -4.17 -0.51 2.46
CA THR A 55 -5.51 -1.10 2.19
C THR A 55 -6.24 -1.56 3.47
N PRO A 56 -7.56 -1.86 3.43
CA PRO A 56 -8.30 -2.47 4.55
C PRO A 56 -8.06 -3.98 4.70
N SER A 57 -7.09 -4.56 3.98
CA SER A 57 -6.80 -5.99 3.99
C SER A 57 -6.59 -6.53 5.41
N ARG A 58 -7.12 -7.74 5.64
CA ARG A 58 -6.99 -8.51 6.89
C ARG A 58 -6.22 -9.81 6.69
N SER A 59 -5.53 -9.95 5.55
CA SER A 59 -4.73 -11.15 5.27
C SER A 59 -3.67 -11.35 6.35
N ALA A 60 -3.46 -12.61 6.76
CA ALA A 60 -2.40 -12.94 7.70
C ALA A 60 -1.03 -12.57 7.10
N PRO A 61 -0.12 -11.98 7.88
CA PRO A 61 1.23 -11.69 7.40
C PRO A 61 1.94 -13.00 7.07
N LEU A 62 2.61 -13.03 5.93
CA LEU A 62 3.53 -14.09 5.56
C LEU A 62 4.90 -13.81 6.18
N TYR A 63 5.70 -14.87 6.34
CA TYR A 63 7.02 -14.81 6.95
C TYR A 63 8.00 -15.56 6.06
N PHE A 64 9.25 -15.09 6.09
CA PHE A 64 10.38 -15.90 5.65
C PHE A 64 10.68 -16.96 6.72
N THR A 65 11.18 -18.10 6.28
CA THR A 65 11.74 -19.14 7.14
C THR A 65 13.24 -19.28 6.90
N ASP A 66 13.91 -20.10 7.70
CA ASP A 66 15.34 -20.38 7.50
C ASP A 66 15.62 -21.04 6.14
N ASP A 67 14.63 -21.73 5.56
CA ASP A 67 14.73 -22.33 4.21
C ASP A 67 14.80 -21.28 3.09
N ASP A 68 14.38 -20.05 3.37
CA ASP A 68 14.48 -18.93 2.41
C ASP A 68 15.86 -18.28 2.42
N ILE A 69 16.76 -18.62 3.37
CA ILE A 69 18.11 -18.06 3.44
C ILE A 69 19.02 -18.79 2.45
N HIS A 70 19.83 -18.05 1.72
CA HIS A 70 20.82 -18.62 0.79
C HIS A 70 21.78 -19.55 1.53
N SER A 71 22.10 -20.70 0.91
CA SER A 71 22.76 -21.86 1.53
C SER A 71 24.24 -21.62 1.85
N ASP A 72 24.51 -20.73 2.80
CA ASP A 72 25.81 -20.38 3.40
C ASP A 72 25.73 -19.07 4.22
N LYS A 73 24.59 -18.36 4.19
CA LYS A 73 24.40 -17.10 4.90
C LYS A 73 23.63 -17.31 6.21
N GLY A 74 23.81 -16.39 7.15
CA GLY A 74 23.11 -16.40 8.45
C GLY A 74 21.84 -15.55 8.50
N SER A 75 21.55 -14.79 7.45
CA SER A 75 20.38 -13.92 7.34
C SER A 75 20.11 -13.57 5.88
N LEU A 76 18.88 -13.12 5.62
CA LEU A 76 18.46 -12.55 4.35
C LEU A 76 17.98 -11.11 4.52
N GLU A 77 18.04 -10.34 3.44
CA GLU A 77 17.41 -9.02 3.34
C GLU A 77 16.57 -8.94 2.07
N VAL A 78 15.37 -8.39 2.20
CA VAL A 78 14.46 -8.18 1.07
C VAL A 78 13.83 -6.81 1.21
N SER A 79 13.93 -5.98 0.18
CA SER A 79 13.31 -4.66 0.14
C SER A 79 12.63 -4.43 -1.21
N ALA A 80 11.52 -3.68 -1.19
CA ALA A 80 10.83 -3.27 -2.41
C ALA A 80 10.46 -1.80 -2.34
N ARG A 81 10.48 -1.16 -3.51
CA ARG A 81 9.96 0.20 -3.69
C ARG A 81 8.60 0.12 -4.34
N ILE A 82 7.61 0.71 -3.69
CA ILE A 82 6.21 0.68 -4.12
C ILE A 82 5.70 2.12 -4.16
N GLN A 83 5.11 2.50 -5.28
CA GLN A 83 4.44 3.78 -5.44
C GLN A 83 2.96 3.67 -5.09
N ILE A 84 2.49 4.55 -4.20
CA ILE A 84 1.07 4.75 -3.92
C ILE A 84 0.66 6.11 -4.50
N ASP A 85 -0.11 6.06 -5.58
CA ASP A 85 -0.44 7.19 -6.44
C ASP A 85 -1.55 8.09 -5.88
N GLY A 86 -2.35 7.61 -4.92
CA GLY A 86 -3.46 8.37 -4.31
C GLY A 86 -4.64 8.57 -5.26
N LEU A 87 -4.76 7.73 -6.28
CA LEU A 87 -5.89 7.69 -7.20
C LEU A 87 -7.13 7.10 -6.49
N ILE A 88 -8.30 7.46 -6.99
CA ILE A 88 -9.55 6.75 -6.70
C ILE A 88 -9.77 5.79 -7.86
N CYS A 89 -10.12 4.54 -7.56
CA CYS A 89 -10.42 3.52 -8.55
C CYS A 89 -11.73 2.81 -8.20
N SER A 90 -12.33 2.17 -9.19
CA SER A 90 -13.48 1.29 -9.07
C SER A 90 -13.26 0.01 -9.88
N ASP A 91 -13.69 -1.13 -9.33
CA ASP A 91 -13.71 -2.39 -10.07
C ASP A 91 -14.82 -2.42 -11.14
N ASP A 92 -15.79 -1.49 -11.05
CA ASP A 92 -16.79 -1.29 -12.10
C ASP A 92 -16.20 -0.42 -13.21
N ALA A 93 -16.10 -0.99 -14.42
CA ALA A 93 -15.51 -0.33 -15.58
C ALA A 93 -16.22 0.98 -15.98
N THR A 94 -17.55 1.05 -15.80
CA THR A 94 -18.32 2.27 -16.12
C THR A 94 -17.98 3.38 -15.13
N ILE A 95 -17.88 3.04 -13.85
CA ILE A 95 -17.50 3.98 -12.80
C ILE A 95 -16.04 4.40 -12.98
N GLU A 96 -15.13 3.49 -13.32
CA GLU A 96 -13.72 3.81 -13.56
C GLU A 96 -13.54 4.80 -14.72
N VAL A 97 -14.27 4.60 -15.82
CA VAL A 97 -14.31 5.56 -16.94
C VAL A 97 -14.87 6.90 -16.47
N ALA A 98 -15.97 6.90 -15.70
CA ALA A 98 -16.55 8.13 -15.18
C ALA A 98 -15.56 8.88 -14.27
N ILE A 99 -14.87 8.20 -13.37
CA ILE A 99 -13.86 8.78 -12.46
C ILE A 99 -12.76 9.49 -13.26
N ASN A 100 -12.24 8.86 -14.31
CA ASN A 100 -11.06 9.35 -15.01
C ASN A 100 -11.39 10.31 -16.17
N ALA A 101 -12.39 9.99 -17.00
CA ALA A 101 -12.65 10.70 -18.25
C ALA A 101 -13.80 11.72 -18.16
N VAL A 102 -14.80 11.47 -17.32
CA VAL A 102 -15.99 12.34 -17.22
C VAL A 102 -15.82 13.33 -16.06
N LEU A 103 -15.64 12.80 -14.86
CA LEU A 103 -15.55 13.57 -13.62
C LEU A 103 -14.13 14.07 -13.36
N ASN A 104 -13.12 13.50 -14.03
CA ASN A 104 -11.72 13.92 -13.94
C ASN A 104 -11.20 13.98 -12.48
N LEU A 105 -11.68 13.08 -11.62
CA LEU A 105 -11.40 13.07 -10.18
C LEU A 105 -9.96 12.70 -9.85
N ASN A 106 -9.21 12.18 -10.83
CA ASN A 106 -7.82 11.80 -10.74
C ASN A 106 -6.87 12.81 -11.39
N LEU A 107 -7.33 14.02 -11.74
CA LEU A 107 -6.44 15.11 -12.15
C LEU A 107 -5.34 15.34 -11.10
N PRO A 108 -4.08 15.61 -11.50
CA PRO A 108 -2.95 15.72 -10.58
C PRO A 108 -3.19 16.69 -9.40
N ARG A 109 -3.86 17.82 -9.66
CA ARG A 109 -4.22 18.80 -8.62
C ARG A 109 -5.14 18.20 -7.55
N LEU A 110 -6.16 17.43 -7.95
CA LEU A 110 -7.10 16.82 -7.00
C LEU A 110 -6.41 15.70 -6.21
N VAL A 111 -5.60 14.88 -6.88
CA VAL A 111 -4.79 13.84 -6.23
C VAL A 111 -3.86 14.45 -5.17
N ASN A 112 -3.12 15.52 -5.52
CA ASN A 112 -2.21 16.19 -4.61
C ASN A 112 -2.94 16.84 -3.43
N ASN A 113 -4.11 17.44 -3.67
CA ASN A 113 -4.91 18.01 -2.59
C ASN A 113 -5.42 16.94 -1.61
N ARG A 114 -5.89 15.78 -2.11
CA ARG A 114 -6.28 14.64 -1.27
C ARG A 114 -5.13 14.18 -0.38
N LYS A 115 -3.94 14.01 -0.96
CA LYS A 115 -2.72 13.63 -0.23
C LYS A 115 -2.38 14.66 0.84
N ALA A 116 -2.43 15.95 0.49
CA ALA A 116 -2.13 17.04 1.42
C ALA A 116 -3.10 17.08 2.61
N VAL A 117 -4.41 16.89 2.38
CA VAL A 117 -5.41 16.83 3.46
C VAL A 117 -5.13 15.66 4.41
N LEU A 118 -4.86 14.47 3.88
CA LEU A 118 -4.55 13.31 4.71
C LEU A 118 -3.25 13.51 5.50
N ALA A 119 -2.20 14.04 4.85
CA ALA A 119 -0.92 14.31 5.50
C ALA A 119 -1.06 15.34 6.62
N ALA A 120 -1.78 16.45 6.37
CA ALA A 120 -2.05 17.47 7.38
C ALA A 120 -2.86 16.91 8.56
N PHE A 121 -3.86 16.07 8.26
CA PHE A 121 -4.62 15.37 9.29
C PHE A 121 -3.68 14.47 10.12
N GLN A 122 -2.88 13.61 9.50
CA GLN A 122 -1.94 12.74 10.19
C GLN A 122 -0.92 13.52 11.03
N GLN A 123 -0.41 14.64 10.52
CA GLN A 123 0.53 15.51 11.24
C GLN A 123 -0.13 16.14 12.48
N SER A 124 -1.40 16.56 12.40
CA SER A 124 -2.15 17.09 13.55
C SER A 124 -2.26 16.09 14.71
N LEU A 125 -2.17 14.79 14.40
CA LEU A 125 -2.28 13.70 15.37
C LEU A 125 -0.93 13.34 16.02
N GLN A 126 0.21 13.72 15.41
CA GLN A 126 1.55 13.43 15.94
C GLN A 126 1.89 14.26 17.19
N ASN A 127 1.08 15.26 17.55
CA ASN A 127 1.23 16.09 18.74
C ASN A 127 0.83 15.40 20.07
N GLY A 128 1.03 14.07 20.18
CA GLY A 128 1.06 13.36 21.47
C GLY A 128 -0.24 12.73 21.99
N ARG A 129 -1.31 12.63 21.18
CA ARG A 129 -2.53 11.87 21.57
C ARG A 129 -2.74 10.64 20.71
N ARG A 130 -2.98 9.50 21.35
CA ARG A 130 -3.50 8.29 20.69
C ARG A 130 -4.81 8.66 20.00
N VAL A 131 -4.86 8.48 18.69
CA VAL A 131 -6.00 8.85 17.85
C VAL A 131 -7.18 7.95 18.19
N ASP A 132 -8.19 8.51 18.85
CA ASP A 132 -9.49 7.86 18.98
C ASP A 132 -10.23 8.03 17.65
N SER A 133 -10.18 6.99 16.84
CA SER A 133 -10.79 7.02 15.52
C SER A 133 -12.31 7.07 15.60
N ALA A 134 -12.94 6.57 16.67
CA ALA A 134 -14.39 6.61 16.85
C ALA A 134 -14.87 8.02 17.17
N ARG A 135 -14.07 8.78 17.93
CA ARG A 135 -14.35 10.17 18.25
C ARG A 135 -14.08 11.13 17.09
N GLU A 136 -13.06 10.88 16.27
CA GLU A 136 -12.75 11.77 15.14
C GLU A 136 -13.70 11.57 13.96
N LEU A 137 -14.18 10.35 13.71
CA LEU A 137 -14.96 10.02 12.50
C LEU A 137 -16.21 10.89 12.25
N PRO A 138 -17.05 11.23 13.24
CA PRO A 138 -18.24 12.06 13.05
C PRO A 138 -17.97 13.46 12.45
N LYS A 139 -16.78 14.02 12.72
CA LYS A 139 -16.37 15.33 12.20
C LYS A 139 -16.09 15.35 10.70
N TRP A 140 -15.89 14.17 10.10
CA TRP A 140 -15.46 14.02 8.71
C TRP A 140 -16.48 13.30 7.83
N ASP A 141 -17.43 12.56 8.41
CA ASP A 141 -18.38 11.74 7.64
C ASP A 141 -19.80 12.31 7.53
N GLY A 142 -20.01 13.53 8.04
CA GLY A 142 -21.23 14.30 7.85
C GLY A 142 -22.31 13.98 8.88
N ARG A 143 -21.97 13.24 9.95
CA ARG A 143 -22.86 13.02 11.10
C ARG A 143 -23.00 14.25 11.99
N GLU A 144 -21.98 15.10 12.04
CA GLU A 144 -22.07 16.40 12.71
C GLU A 144 -22.64 17.47 11.76
N PRO A 145 -23.48 18.38 12.26
CA PRO A 145 -23.99 19.50 11.45
C PRO A 145 -22.87 20.47 11.10
N GLY A 146 -22.81 20.88 9.83
CA GLY A 146 -21.80 21.79 9.31
C GLY A 146 -21.39 21.45 7.89
N GLU A 147 -20.55 22.29 7.29
CA GLU A 147 -19.93 21.97 6.00
C GLU A 147 -18.82 20.94 6.18
N LEU A 148 -18.82 19.93 5.33
CA LEU A 148 -17.75 18.94 5.31
C LEU A 148 -16.47 19.55 4.73
N PRO A 149 -15.30 19.35 5.38
CA PRO A 149 -14.03 19.77 4.80
C PRO A 149 -13.81 19.16 3.41
N GLN A 150 -13.11 19.89 2.56
CA GLN A 150 -12.77 19.38 1.24
C GLN A 150 -11.97 18.07 1.38
N PHE A 151 -12.35 17.06 0.58
CA PHE A 151 -11.73 15.73 0.59
C PHE A 151 -11.87 14.98 1.93
N ALA A 152 -12.85 15.32 2.77
CA ALA A 152 -13.08 14.65 4.05
C ALA A 152 -13.19 13.12 3.94
N GLN A 153 -13.72 12.61 2.82
CA GLN A 153 -13.85 11.17 2.58
C GLN A 153 -12.50 10.42 2.57
N VAL A 154 -11.38 11.07 2.27
CA VAL A 154 -10.04 10.46 2.37
C VAL A 154 -9.67 10.21 3.83
N VAL A 155 -10.02 11.15 4.72
CA VAL A 155 -9.81 11.03 6.17
C VAL A 155 -10.77 9.99 6.75
N VAL A 156 -12.04 9.99 6.35
CA VAL A 156 -13.04 8.97 6.73
C VAL A 156 -12.55 7.57 6.37
N TYR A 157 -12.07 7.38 5.14
CA TYR A 157 -11.52 6.10 4.68
C TYR A 157 -10.36 5.65 5.58
N TRP A 158 -9.39 6.54 5.83
CA TRP A 158 -8.25 6.24 6.69
C TRP A 158 -8.67 5.90 8.13
N LEU A 159 -9.61 6.65 8.71
CA LEU A 159 -10.12 6.44 10.07
C LEU A 159 -10.87 5.11 10.20
N ARG A 160 -11.79 4.80 9.27
CA ARG A 160 -12.52 3.52 9.25
C ARG A 160 -11.57 2.34 9.12
N LYS A 161 -10.56 2.49 8.26
CA LYS A 161 -9.51 1.49 8.12
C LYS A 161 -8.75 1.28 9.44
N LYS A 162 -8.38 2.35 10.14
CA LYS A 162 -7.70 2.27 11.44
C LYS A 162 -8.57 1.61 12.51
N GLN A 163 -9.87 1.91 12.55
CA GLN A 163 -10.84 1.23 13.41
C GLN A 163 -10.91 -0.26 13.12
N ALA A 164 -11.00 -0.66 11.84
CA ALA A 164 -11.07 -2.05 11.43
C ALA A 164 -9.84 -2.88 11.85
N ARG A 165 -8.69 -2.24 12.08
CA ARG A 165 -7.49 -2.89 12.65
C ARG A 165 -7.49 -2.96 14.18
N THR A 166 -8.08 -1.97 14.87
CA THR A 166 -8.02 -1.87 16.33
C THR A 166 -9.14 -2.63 17.03
N GLY A 167 -10.24 -2.89 16.33
CA GLY A 167 -11.36 -3.72 16.82
C GLY A 167 -11.17 -5.23 16.63
N ALA A 168 -9.93 -5.70 16.43
CA ALA A 168 -9.54 -7.10 16.29
C ALA A 168 -8.67 -7.52 17.48
#